data_AF-A0A4Q6ATW6-F1
#
_entry.id   AF-A0A4Q6ATW6-F1
#
_cell.length_a   1.000
_cell.length_b   1.000
_cell.length_c   1.000
_cell.angle_alpha   90.00
_cell.angle_beta   90.00
_cell.angle_gamma   90.00
#
_symmetry.space_group_name_H-M   'P 1'
#
loop_
_entity.id
_entity.type
_entity.pdbx_description
1 polymer ?
#
loop_
_entity_poly.entity_id
_entity_poly.type
_entity_poly.pdbx_seq_one_letter_code
_entity_poly.pdbx_strand_id
1 'polypeptide(L)'
;MATKIQKEKLTEQQELLTILKNRFEKNPSRHKGIKWEDVQQRLAKQPAKLAVLEEMESTGGEPDVIGQDAATGEFLFCDCAAESPSGRRSVCYDREGWESRKEARPANNAVDMAAEMGIALLTEEEYRDLQQHGP
;
A
#
# COMPACT_ATOMS: atom_id res chain seq x y z
N MET A 1 23.38 17.28 -12.61
CA MET A 1 22.19 16.43 -12.76
C MET A 1 21.96 15.52 -11.56
N ALA A 2 22.95 14.72 -11.12
CA ALA A 2 22.81 13.82 -9.96
C ALA A 2 22.35 14.49 -8.64
N THR A 3 22.83 15.70 -8.34
CA THR A 3 22.46 16.43 -7.10
C THR A 3 21.02 16.93 -7.10
N LYS A 4 20.43 17.15 -8.28
CA LYS A 4 19.04 17.60 -8.42
C LYS A 4 18.07 16.43 -8.21
N ILE A 5 18.39 15.28 -8.83
CA ILE A 5 17.65 14.02 -8.69
C ILE A 5 17.64 13.53 -7.23
N GLN A 6 18.77 13.64 -6.52
CA GLN A 6 18.82 13.29 -5.09
C GLN A 6 17.95 14.20 -4.22
N LYS A 7 17.87 15.49 -4.55
CA LYS A 7 17.07 16.46 -3.81
C LYS A 7 15.57 16.28 -4.07
N GLU A 8 15.18 16.03 -5.32
CA GLU A 8 13.80 15.72 -5.72
C GLU A 8 13.30 14.46 -5.01
N LYS A 9 14.07 13.37 -5.06
CA LYS A 9 13.73 12.11 -4.38
C LYS A 9 13.59 12.25 -2.86
N LEU A 10 14.44 13.07 -2.22
CA LEU A 10 14.33 13.34 -0.79
C LEU A 10 13.05 14.11 -0.45
N THR A 11 12.58 14.96 -1.38
CA THR A 11 11.36 15.76 -1.23
C THR A 11 10.13 14.87 -1.35
N GLU A 12 10.09 13.99 -2.37
CA GLU A 12 9.00 13.01 -2.57
C GLU A 12 8.83 12.09 -1.36
N GLN A 13 9.94 11.58 -0.80
CA GLN A 13 9.91 10.76 0.42
C GLN A 13 9.36 11.52 1.62
N GLN A 14 9.70 12.79 1.78
CA GLN A 14 9.21 13.61 2.89
C GLN A 14 7.71 13.93 2.75
N GLU A 15 7.25 14.14 1.52
CA GLU A 15 5.83 14.31 1.18
C GLU A 15 5.05 13.04 1.50
N LEU A 16 5.52 11.88 1.05
CA LEU A 16 4.90 10.58 1.35
C LEU A 16 4.82 10.34 2.86
N LEU A 17 5.92 10.55 3.61
CA LEU A 17 5.91 10.40 5.06
C LEU A 17 4.90 11.34 5.74
N THR A 18 4.70 12.54 5.19
CA THR A 18 3.72 13.50 5.71
C THR A 18 2.29 13.00 5.44
N ILE A 19 2.02 12.48 4.24
CA ILE A 19 0.73 11.88 3.88
C ILE A 19 0.41 10.70 4.81
N LEU A 20 1.34 9.75 4.92
CA LEU A 20 1.20 8.58 5.77
C LEU A 20 0.99 8.96 7.24
N LYS A 21 1.74 9.95 7.75
CA LYS A 21 1.56 10.46 9.11
C LYS A 21 0.15 11.01 9.34
N ASN A 22 -0.30 11.88 8.44
CA ASN A 22 -1.62 12.49 8.54
C ASN A 22 -2.73 11.45 8.48
N ARG A 23 -2.55 10.38 7.69
CA ARG A 23 -3.49 9.26 7.59
C ARG A 23 -3.50 8.43 8.89
N PHE A 24 -2.32 8.07 9.39
CA PHE A 24 -2.15 7.37 10.66
C PHE A 24 -2.85 8.14 11.80
N GLU A 25 -2.57 9.42 11.98
CA GLU A 25 -3.15 10.22 13.07
C GLU A 25 -4.68 10.35 12.98
N LYS A 26 -5.25 10.31 11.77
CA LYS A 26 -6.71 10.35 11.56
C LYS A 26 -7.40 9.03 11.88
N ASN A 27 -6.68 7.91 11.87
CA ASN A 27 -7.26 6.56 11.98
C ASN A 27 -6.74 5.77 13.19
N PRO A 28 -6.81 6.30 14.43
CA PRO A 28 -6.21 5.67 15.61
C PRO A 28 -6.81 4.30 15.96
N SER A 29 -8.00 3.96 15.44
CA SER A 29 -8.62 2.65 15.60
C SER A 29 -7.85 1.51 14.91
N ARG A 30 -7.06 1.82 13.87
CA ARG A 30 -6.33 0.84 13.05
C ARG A 30 -5.06 0.33 13.72
N HIS A 31 -4.46 1.08 14.64
CA HIS A 31 -3.10 0.81 15.12
C HIS A 31 -2.94 1.11 16.61
N LYS A 32 -3.82 0.52 17.43
CA LYS A 32 -3.79 0.72 18.89
C LYS A 32 -2.43 0.33 19.48
N GLY A 33 -1.81 1.26 20.21
CA GLY A 33 -0.55 1.05 20.90
C GLY A 33 0.70 1.21 20.02
N ILE A 34 0.54 1.50 18.73
CA ILE A 34 1.66 1.81 17.82
C ILE A 34 1.89 3.32 17.83
N LYS A 35 3.15 3.74 17.86
CA LYS A 35 3.54 5.15 17.75
C LYS A 35 4.04 5.45 16.35
N TRP A 36 3.63 6.60 15.82
CA TRP A 36 4.07 7.03 14.48
C TRP A 36 5.60 7.13 14.39
N GLU A 37 6.27 7.56 15.45
CA GLU A 37 7.74 7.68 15.49
C GLU A 37 8.43 6.34 15.22
N ASP A 38 7.87 5.23 15.71
CA ASP A 38 8.42 3.89 15.49
C ASP A 38 8.23 3.44 14.03
N VAL A 39 7.07 3.74 13.45
CA VAL A 39 6.76 3.49 12.03
C VAL A 39 7.71 4.29 11.14
N GLN A 40 7.85 5.59 11.38
CA GLN A 40 8.71 6.47 10.61
C GLN A 40 10.19 6.02 10.67
N GLN A 41 10.69 5.68 11.87
CA GLN A 41 12.06 5.18 12.02
C GLN A 41 12.29 3.85 11.28
N ARG A 42 11.28 2.98 11.23
CA ARG A 42 11.35 1.72 10.48
C ARG A 42 11.38 1.98 8.98
N LEU A 43 10.48 2.83 8.47
CA LEU A 43 10.42 3.19 7.05
C LEU A 43 11.70 3.88 6.56
N ALA A 44 12.30 4.75 7.38
CA ALA A 44 13.57 5.41 7.04
C ALA A 44 14.73 4.42 6.80
N LYS A 45 14.65 3.20 7.35
CA LYS A 45 15.62 2.12 7.16
C LYS A 45 15.23 1.13 6.06
N GLN A 46 14.06 1.31 5.44
CA GLN A 46 13.49 0.40 4.45
C GLN A 46 13.10 1.15 3.16
N PRO A 47 14.09 1.60 2.37
CA PRO A 47 13.83 2.35 1.14
C PRO A 47 12.99 1.57 0.11
N ALA A 48 13.10 0.23 0.09
CA ALA A 48 12.24 -0.60 -0.75
C ALA A 48 10.76 -0.53 -0.33
N LYS A 49 10.48 -0.58 0.97
CA LYS A 49 9.10 -0.46 1.49
C LYS A 49 8.52 0.92 1.23
N LEU A 50 9.33 1.97 1.36
CA LEU A 50 8.90 3.33 0.97
C LEU A 50 8.53 3.42 -0.51
N ALA A 51 9.32 2.82 -1.41
CA ALA A 51 9.00 2.82 -2.83
C ALA A 51 7.69 2.10 -3.14
N VAL A 52 7.40 0.98 -2.47
CA VAL A 52 6.11 0.28 -2.61
C VAL A 52 4.95 1.14 -2.12
N LEU A 53 5.08 1.78 -0.95
CA LEU A 53 4.05 2.67 -0.41
C LEU A 53 3.81 3.89 -1.31
N GLU A 54 4.88 4.42 -1.90
CA GLU A 54 4.81 5.49 -2.90
C GLU A 54 4.03 5.04 -4.14
N GLU A 55 4.29 3.83 -4.63
CA GLU A 55 3.58 3.28 -5.78
C GLU A 55 2.09 3.06 -5.47
N MET A 56 1.77 2.51 -4.29
CA MET A 56 0.40 2.37 -3.81
C MET A 56 -0.33 3.73 -3.75
N GLU A 57 0.32 4.75 -3.20
CA GLU A 57 -0.23 6.12 -3.13
C GLU A 57 -0.41 6.72 -4.53
N SER A 58 0.58 6.58 -5.41
CA SER A 58 0.58 7.14 -6.77
C SER A 58 -0.54 6.59 -7.65
N THR A 59 -0.99 5.35 -7.38
CA THR A 59 -2.11 4.71 -8.07
C THR A 59 -3.47 5.06 -7.47
N GLY A 60 -3.52 5.98 -6.50
CA GLY A 60 -4.73 6.45 -5.83
C GLY A 60 -5.15 5.58 -4.64
N GLY A 61 -4.23 4.76 -4.11
CA GLY A 61 -4.44 4.03 -2.87
C GLY A 61 -4.36 4.91 -1.65
N GLU A 62 -4.73 4.32 -0.52
CA GLU A 62 -4.60 4.95 0.79
C GLU A 62 -3.88 3.99 1.75
N PRO A 63 -2.60 3.65 1.51
CA PRO A 63 -1.85 2.77 2.39
C PRO A 63 -1.76 3.35 3.81
N ASP A 64 -2.09 2.53 4.80
CA ASP A 64 -2.07 2.90 6.21
C ASP A 64 -1.63 1.72 7.08
N VAL A 65 -1.22 2.00 8.32
CA VAL A 65 -0.85 0.97 9.30
C VAL A 65 -2.10 0.39 9.93
N ILE A 66 -2.25 -0.93 9.80
CA ILE A 66 -3.38 -1.70 10.35
C ILE A 66 -2.99 -2.62 11.49
N GLY A 67 -1.69 -2.67 11.83
CA GLY A 67 -1.22 -3.51 12.92
C GLY A 67 0.28 -3.72 12.91
N GLN A 68 0.70 -4.58 13.82
CA GLN A 68 2.07 -5.05 13.94
C GLN A 68 2.04 -6.56 14.11
N ASP A 69 2.82 -7.26 13.30
CA ASP A 69 3.00 -8.69 13.45
C ASP A 69 3.74 -8.97 14.76
N ALA A 70 3.14 -9.78 15.63
CA ALA A 70 3.66 -10.02 16.98
C ALA A 70 4.94 -10.88 16.99
N ALA A 71 5.16 -11.71 15.96
CA ALA A 71 6.30 -12.61 15.89
C ALA A 71 7.56 -11.90 15.40
N THR A 72 7.43 -11.01 14.42
CA THR A 72 8.53 -10.33 13.74
C THR A 72 8.69 -8.87 14.17
N GLY A 73 7.64 -8.28 14.76
CA GLY A 73 7.57 -6.87 15.07
C GLY A 73 7.44 -5.98 13.83
N GLU A 74 7.08 -6.54 12.68
CA GLU A 74 6.88 -5.78 11.44
C GLU A 74 5.55 -5.05 11.43
N PHE A 75 5.55 -3.80 10.94
CA PHE A 75 4.32 -3.05 10.74
C PHE A 75 3.62 -3.51 9.47
N LEU A 76 2.34 -3.84 9.63
CA LEU A 76 1.44 -4.25 8.56
C LEU A 76 0.84 -3.01 7.91
N PHE A 77 1.03 -2.89 6.60
CA PHE A 77 0.44 -1.84 5.80
C PHE A 77 -0.62 -2.46 4.90
N CYS A 78 -1.77 -1.81 4.82
CA CYS A 78 -2.83 -2.20 3.91
C CYS A 78 -3.37 -0.97 3.20
N ASP A 79 -3.80 -1.14 1.96
CA ASP A 79 -4.57 -0.13 1.27
C ASP A 79 -5.94 0.00 1.91
N CYS A 80 -6.24 1.18 2.45
CA CYS A 80 -7.49 1.47 3.13
C CYS A 80 -8.41 2.38 2.29
N ALA A 81 -8.19 2.46 0.97
CA ALA A 81 -9.10 3.18 0.10
C ALA A 81 -10.51 2.56 0.14
N ALA A 82 -11.55 3.40 0.15
CA ALA A 82 -12.94 2.96 0.22
C ALA A 82 -13.36 2.08 -0.97
N GLU A 83 -12.70 2.25 -2.12
CA GLU A 83 -12.83 1.40 -3.30
C GLU A 83 -11.47 1.14 -3.93
N SER A 84 -11.35 0.06 -4.70
CA SER A 84 -10.14 -0.21 -5.48
C SER A 84 -9.85 0.99 -6.40
N PRO A 85 -8.63 1.56 -6.37
CA PRO A 85 -8.33 2.77 -7.13
C PRO A 85 -8.49 2.60 -8.64
N SER A 86 -8.70 3.70 -9.36
CA SER A 86 -9.02 3.68 -10.79
C SER A 86 -7.98 2.93 -11.65
N GLY A 87 -6.70 3.00 -11.26
CA GLY A 87 -5.60 2.27 -11.90
C GLY A 87 -5.47 0.80 -11.51
N ARG A 88 -6.21 0.35 -10.48
CA ARG A 88 -6.17 -1.01 -9.91
C ARG A 88 -7.52 -1.73 -9.91
N ARG A 89 -8.54 -1.16 -10.56
CA ARG A 89 -9.88 -1.76 -10.72
C ARG A 89 -10.13 -2.19 -12.17
N SER A 90 -11.21 -2.94 -12.39
CA SER A 90 -11.63 -3.42 -13.73
C SER A 90 -10.64 -4.37 -14.42
N VAL A 91 -9.90 -5.15 -13.63
CA VAL A 91 -8.98 -6.19 -14.11
C VAL A 91 -9.54 -7.59 -13.80
N CYS A 92 -9.03 -8.61 -14.49
CA CYS A 92 -9.28 -10.00 -14.10
C CYS A 92 -8.55 -10.30 -12.79
N TYR A 93 -9.02 -11.31 -12.05
CA TYR A 93 -8.35 -11.71 -10.80
C TYR A 93 -6.94 -12.23 -11.09
N ASP A 94 -6.82 -13.22 -11.97
CA ASP A 94 -5.59 -13.94 -12.27
C ASP A 94 -5.30 -14.01 -13.79
N ARG A 95 -4.18 -14.65 -14.12
CA ARG A 95 -3.72 -14.86 -15.49
C ARG A 95 -4.69 -15.72 -16.31
N GLU A 96 -5.28 -16.77 -15.73
CA GLU A 96 -6.22 -17.64 -16.42
C GLU A 96 -7.50 -16.86 -16.83
N GLY A 97 -8.05 -16.08 -15.89
CA GLY A 97 -9.18 -15.19 -16.15
C GLY A 97 -8.84 -14.15 -17.21
N TRP A 98 -7.62 -13.63 -17.23
CA TRP A 98 -7.15 -12.70 -18.25
C TRP A 98 -7.02 -13.34 -19.64
N GLU A 99 -6.48 -14.55 -19.74
CA GLU A 99 -6.28 -15.28 -21.00
C GLU A 99 -7.58 -15.78 -21.63
N SER A 100 -8.58 -16.12 -20.81
CA SER A 100 -9.90 -16.58 -21.29
C SER A 100 -10.75 -15.47 -21.95
N ARG A 101 -10.40 -14.19 -21.77
CA ARG A 101 -11.12 -13.04 -22.35
C ARG A 101 -10.78 -12.85 -23.82
N LYS A 102 -11.78 -13.04 -24.69
CA LYS A 102 -11.67 -12.82 -26.15
C LYS A 102 -11.87 -11.36 -26.56
N GLU A 103 -12.71 -10.63 -25.83
CA GLU A 103 -13.06 -9.23 -26.08
C GLU A 103 -12.93 -8.41 -24.79
N ALA A 104 -12.64 -7.11 -24.92
CA ALA A 104 -12.43 -6.18 -23.81
C ALA A 104 -11.46 -6.70 -22.73
N ARG A 105 -10.37 -7.36 -23.15
CA ARG A 105 -9.33 -7.84 -22.24
C ARG A 105 -8.65 -6.67 -21.53
N PRO A 106 -8.59 -6.65 -20.19
CA PRO A 106 -7.98 -5.56 -19.46
C PRO A 106 -6.46 -5.53 -19.66
N ALA A 107 -5.81 -4.42 -19.28
CA ALA A 107 -4.37 -4.25 -19.47
C ALA A 107 -3.54 -5.27 -18.65
N ASN A 108 -4.02 -5.67 -17.47
CA ASN A 108 -3.35 -6.63 -16.60
C ASN A 108 -4.38 -7.42 -15.75
N ASN A 109 -3.92 -8.25 -14.81
CA ASN A 109 -4.71 -8.92 -13.78
C ASN A 109 -4.22 -8.54 -12.37
N ALA A 110 -5.10 -8.68 -11.37
CA ALA A 110 -4.83 -8.23 -10.01
C ALA A 110 -3.64 -8.95 -9.35
N VAL A 111 -3.52 -10.26 -9.56
CA VAL A 111 -2.41 -11.06 -8.99
C VAL A 111 -1.06 -10.58 -9.52
N ASP A 112 -0.94 -10.40 -10.84
CA ASP A 112 0.32 -9.98 -11.43
C ASP A 112 0.65 -8.52 -11.11
N MET A 113 -0.35 -7.64 -11.05
CA MET A 113 -0.16 -6.26 -10.59
C MET A 113 0.36 -6.19 -9.15
N ALA A 114 -0.18 -7.03 -8.26
CA ALA A 114 0.30 -7.11 -6.89
C ALA A 114 1.76 -7.59 -6.84
N ALA A 115 2.08 -8.65 -7.60
CA ALA A 115 3.43 -9.19 -7.68
C ALA A 115 4.45 -8.20 -8.27
N GLU A 116 4.08 -7.46 -9.32
CA GLU A 116 4.91 -6.43 -9.96
C GLU A 116 5.25 -5.29 -8.98
N MET A 117 4.28 -4.88 -8.16
CA MET A 117 4.45 -3.85 -7.12
C MET A 117 5.15 -4.38 -5.85
N GLY A 118 5.27 -5.70 -5.68
CA GLY A 118 5.84 -6.30 -4.47
C GLY A 118 4.89 -6.30 -3.27
N ILE A 119 3.58 -6.32 -3.52
CA ILE A 119 2.52 -6.45 -2.51
C ILE A 119 1.77 -7.77 -2.68
N ALA A 120 0.95 -8.12 -1.69
CA ALA A 120 0.06 -9.26 -1.75
C ALA A 120 -1.40 -8.79 -1.81
N LEU A 121 -2.25 -9.58 -2.46
CA LEU A 121 -3.70 -9.45 -2.31
C LEU A 121 -4.10 -10.00 -0.93
N LEU A 122 -5.07 -9.36 -0.29
CA LEU A 122 -5.63 -9.86 0.95
C LEU A 122 -6.32 -11.21 0.70
N THR A 123 -6.10 -12.13 1.62
CA THR A 123 -6.97 -13.29 1.81
C THR A 123 -8.34 -12.85 2.30
N GLU A 124 -9.33 -13.74 2.20
CA GLU A 124 -10.67 -13.44 2.70
C GLU A 124 -10.68 -13.12 4.21
N GLU A 125 -9.84 -13.80 4.99
CA GLU A 125 -9.69 -13.56 6.43
C GLU A 125 -9.13 -12.17 6.70
N GLU A 126 -8.01 -11.81 6.07
CA GLU A 126 -7.40 -10.49 6.20
C GLU A 126 -8.34 -9.37 5.73
N TYR A 127 -9.13 -9.62 4.67
CA TYR A 127 -10.16 -8.68 4.23
C TYR A 127 -11.24 -8.48 5.28
N ARG A 128 -11.75 -9.56 5.88
CA ARG A 128 -12.76 -9.48 6.96
C ARG A 128 -12.22 -8.77 8.18
N ASP A 129 -10.96 -9.00 8.53
CA ASP A 129 -10.29 -8.31 9.64
C ASP A 129 -10.14 -6.81 9.35
N LEU A 130 -9.72 -6.45 8.13
CA LEU A 130 -9.65 -5.05 7.71
C LEU A 130 -10.99 -4.33 7.90
N GLN A 131 -12.11 -4.98 7.57
CA GLN A 131 -13.45 -4.39 7.74
C GLN A 131 -13.81 -4.07 9.20
N GLN A 132 -13.13 -4.65 10.19
CA GLN A 132 -13.36 -4.34 11.61
C GLN A 132 -12.82 -2.96 12.00
N HIS A 133 -11.91 -2.39 11.21
CA HIS A 133 -11.24 -1.13 11.52
C HIS A 133 -11.94 0.12 10.97
N GLY A 134 -13.04 -0.07 10.23
CA GLY A 134 -13.80 0.99 9.55
C GLY A 134 -13.24 1.32 8.16
N PRO A 135 -13.98 2.14 7.38
CA PRO A 135 -13.46 2.69 6.12
C PRO A 135 -12.23 3.57 6.37
#